data_AF-A0A258YKK0-F1
#
_entry.id   AF-A0A258YKK0-F1
#
_cell.length_a   1.000
_cell.length_b   1.000
_cell.length_c   1.000
_cell.angle_alpha   90.00
_cell.angle_beta   90.00
_cell.angle_gamma   90.00
#
_symmetry.space_group_name_H-M   'P 1'
#
loop_
_entity.id
_entity.type
_entity.pdbx_description
1 polymer ?
#
loop_
_entity_poly.entity_id
_entity_poly.type
_entity_poly.pdbx_seq_one_letter_code
_entity_poly.pdbx_strand_id
1 'polypeptide(L)' 'MNLADFVKNKRKLVKLTQPELAEKSGVGLRFIRELEQGKETLRLDKVNQVLQLFGHQIGAVPSTIKSDN' A
#
# COMPACT_ATOMS: atom_id res chain seq x y z
N MET A 1 -3.93 -5.01 10.81
CA MET A 1 -4.03 -4.78 9.36
C MET A 1 -2.71 -4.20 8.91
N ASN A 2 -2.02 -4.83 7.96
CA ASN A 2 -0.77 -4.30 7.43
C ASN A 2 -1.03 -3.40 6.21
N LEU A 3 0.01 -2.74 5.69
CA LEU A 3 -0.08 -1.84 4.54
C LEU A 3 -0.64 -2.54 3.28
N ALA A 4 -0.20 -3.77 3.00
CA ALA A 4 -0.61 -4.52 1.82
C ALA A 4 -2.13 -4.81 1.84
N ASP A 5 -2.65 -5.28 2.98
CA ASP A 5 -4.07 -5.52 3.18
C ASP A 5 -4.89 -4.24 3.05
N PHE A 6 -4.37 -3.14 3.60
CA PHE A 6 -5.00 -1.83 3.52
C PHE A 6 -5.18 -1.38 2.07
N VAL A 7 -4.11 -1.41 1.28
CA VAL A 7 -4.14 -1.00 -0.14
C VAL A 7 -5.07 -1.91 -0.94
N LYS A 8 -4.98 -3.23 -0.74
CA LYS A 8 -5.81 -4.22 -1.44
C LYS A 8 -7.30 -4.04 -1.13
N ASN A 9 -7.64 -3.77 0.13
CA ASN A 9 -9.03 -3.54 0.53
C ASN A 9 -9.56 -2.22 -0.01
N LYS A 10 -8.78 -1.13 0.07
CA LYS A 10 -9.17 0.16 -0.52
C LYS A 10 -9.38 0.04 -2.03
N ARG A 11 -8.48 -0.63 -2.75
CA ARG A 11 -8.63 -0.88 -4.19
C ARG A 11 -9.94 -1.62 -4.52
N LYS A 12 -10.25 -2.69 -3.78
CA LYS A 12 -11.50 -3.45 -3.96
C LYS A 12 -12.74 -2.62 -3.66
N LEU A 13 -12.71 -1.77 -2.63
CA LEU A 13 -13.81 -0.87 -2.28
C LEU A 13 -14.14 0.11 -3.41
N VAL A 14 -13.12 0.65 -4.08
CA VAL A 14 -13.29 1.54 -5.24
C VAL A 14 -13.42 0.80 -6.57
N LYS A 15 -13.54 -0.54 -6.55
CA LYS A 15 -13.73 -1.42 -7.70
C LYS A 15 -12.66 -1.28 -8.80
N LEU A 16 -11.42 -0.98 -8.42
CA LEU A 16 -10.31 -0.91 -9.38
C LEU A 16 -9.60 -2.26 -9.51
N THR A 17 -9.19 -2.59 -10.72
CA THR A 17 -8.22 -3.64 -11.01
C THR A 17 -6.80 -3.17 -10.66
N GLN A 18 -5.84 -4.10 -10.57
CA GLN A 18 -4.44 -3.73 -10.30
C GLN A 18 -3.84 -2.83 -11.40
N PRO A 19 -4.07 -3.08 -12.71
CA PRO A 19 -3.62 -2.17 -13.77
C PRO A 19 -4.19 -0.76 -13.65
N GLU A 20 -5.49 -0.63 -13.39
CA GLU A 20 -6.13 0.69 -13.24
C GLU A 20 -5.60 1.45 -12.02
N LEU A 21 -5.34 0.75 -10.90
CA LEU A 21 -4.72 1.38 -9.74
C LEU A 21 -3.30 1.86 -10.07
N ALA A 22 -2.52 1.05 -10.79
CA ALA A 22 -1.16 1.39 -11.19
C ALA A 22 -1.14 2.64 -12.08
N GLU A 23 -2.00 2.67 -13.09
CA GLU A 23 -2.17 3.80 -14.01
C GLU A 23 -2.58 5.07 -13.26
N LYS A 24 -3.63 5.00 -12.42
CA LYS A 24 -4.11 6.15 -11.65
C LYS A 24 -3.08 6.70 -10.66
N SER A 25 -2.21 5.85 -10.10
CA SER A 25 -1.18 6.26 -9.14
C SER A 25 0.14 6.67 -9.80
N GLY A 26 0.28 6.51 -11.13
CA GLY A 26 1.51 6.81 -11.85
C GLY A 26 2.67 5.87 -11.48
N VAL A 27 2.35 4.62 -11.10
CA VAL A 27 3.34 3.58 -10.77
C VAL A 27 3.22 2.39 -11.71
N GLY A 28 4.28 1.58 -11.81
CA GLY A 28 4.23 0.37 -12.64
C GLY A 28 3.33 -0.71 -12.03
N LEU A 29 2.67 -1.51 -12.86
CA LEU A 29 1.84 -2.64 -12.43
C LEU A 29 2.60 -3.62 -11.51
N ARG A 30 3.89 -3.86 -11.80
CA ARG A 30 4.75 -4.67 -10.94
C ARG A 30 4.82 -4.15 -9.51
N PHE A 31 4.88 -2.82 -9.34
CA PHE A 31 4.92 -2.20 -8.02
C PHE A 31 3.65 -2.46 -7.24
N ILE A 32 2.47 -2.31 -7.86
CA ILE A 32 1.19 -2.63 -7.21
C ILE A 32 1.11 -4.09 -6.78
N ARG A 33 1.58 -5.03 -7.62
CA ARG A 33 1.63 -6.46 -7.26
C ARG A 33 2.54 -6.70 -6.06
N GLU A 34 3.75 -6.16 -6.08
CA GLU A 34 4.72 -6.29 -4.99
C GLU A 34 4.18 -5.66 -3.69
N LEU A 35 3.51 -4.51 -3.78
CA LEU A 35 2.86 -3.82 -2.66
C LEU A 35 1.72 -4.65 -2.06
N GLU A 36 0.81 -5.18 -2.88
CA GLU A 36 -0.31 -6.00 -2.41
C GLU A 36 0.08 -7.40 -1.95
N GLN A 37 1.23 -7.91 -2.40
CA GLN A 37 1.82 -9.16 -1.93
C GLN A 37 2.62 -8.98 -0.63
N GLY A 38 2.82 -7.75 -0.17
CA GLY A 38 3.55 -7.47 1.07
C GLY A 38 5.05 -7.67 0.94
N LYS A 39 5.65 -7.31 -0.21
CA LYS A 39 7.10 -7.32 -0.39
C LYS A 39 7.79 -6.56 0.75
N GLU A 40 8.84 -7.17 1.31
CA GLU A 40 9.57 -6.64 2.46
C GLU A 40 10.14 -5.23 2.22
N THR A 41 10.60 -4.97 0.99
CA THR A 41 11.22 -3.70 0.61
C THR A 41 10.44 -3.02 -0.51
N LEU A 42 10.01 -1.79 -0.24
CA LEU A 42 9.28 -0.94 -1.17
C LEU A 42 9.80 0.49 -1.06
N ARG A 43 9.74 1.19 -2.19
CA ARG A 43 10.09 2.61 -2.26
C ARG A 43 9.01 3.48 -1.61
N LEU A 44 9.36 4.19 -0.53
CA LEU A 44 8.47 5.06 0.23
C LEU A 44 7.75 6.10 -0.64
N ASP A 45 8.45 6.73 -1.57
CA ASP A 45 7.87 7.72 -2.49
C ASP A 45 6.74 7.11 -3.34
N LYS A 46 6.94 5.88 -3.81
CA LYS A 46 5.95 5.15 -4.61
C LYS A 46 4.78 4.65 -3.79
N VAL A 47 5.01 4.24 -2.55
CA VAL A 47 3.89 3.90 -1.65
C VAL A 47 3.03 5.14 -1.39
N ASN A 48 3.65 6.31 -1.13
CA ASN A 48 2.90 7.55 -0.94
C ASN A 48 2.11 7.97 -2.20
N GLN A 49 2.62 7.74 -3.41
CA GLN A 49 1.87 7.95 -4.65
C GLN A 49 0.58 7.12 -4.70
N VAL A 50 0.65 5.86 -4.29
CA VAL A 50 -0.53 4.97 -4.22
C VAL A 50 -1.49 5.42 -3.11
N LEU A 51 -0.97 5.75 -1.93
CA LEU A 51 -1.78 6.13 -0.77
C LEU A 51 -2.50 7.48 -0.97
N GLN A 52 -1.92 8.42 -1.73
CA GLN A 52 -2.54 9.70 -2.05
C GLN A 52 -3.88 9.53 -2.78
N LEU A 53 -4.04 8.51 -3.63
CA LEU A 53 -5.32 8.21 -4.28
C LEU A 53 -6.45 7.91 -3.29
N PHE A 54 -6.08 7.49 -2.08
CA PHE A 54 -7.01 7.19 -1.00
C PHE A 54 -7.00 8.26 0.09
N GLY A 55 -6.27 9.36 -0.09
CA GLY A 55 -6.11 10.42 0.92
C GLY A 55 -5.26 10.01 2.13
N HIS A 56 -4.31 9.08 1.95
CA HIS A 56 -3.44 8.58 3.01
C HIS A 56 -1.96 8.85 2.69
N GLN A 57 -1.10 8.73 3.71
CA GLN A 57 0.36 8.79 3.59
C GLN A 57 0.99 7.82 4.59
N ILE A 58 2.23 7.41 4.34
CA ILE A 58 3.02 6.66 5.31
C ILE A 58 3.33 7.57 6.51
N GLY A 59 3.26 7.01 7.71
CA GLY A 59 3.68 7.67 8.95
C GLY A 59 4.15 6.66 9.98
N ALA A 60 4.86 7.16 11.00
CA ALA A 60 5.19 6.38 12.17
C ALA A 60 3.91 6.08 12.98
N VAL A 61 3.70 4.81 13.30
CA VAL A 61 2.61 4.35 14.17
C VAL A 61 3.22 3.69 15.41
N PRO A 62 2.53 3.71 16.56
CA PRO A 62 3.00 3.01 17.75
C PRO A 62 3.25 1.53 17.44
N SER A 63 4.47 1.06 17.71
CA SER A 63 4.76 -0.36 17.66
C SER A 63 4.32 -0.98 18.98
N THR A 64 3.40 -1.95 18.93
CA THR A 64 3.16 -2.84 20.06
C THR A 64 4.33 -3.83 20.10
N ILE A 65 5.48 -3.38 20.58
CA ILE A 65 6.55 -4.30 20.98
C ILE A 65 5.95 -5.10 22.14
N LYS A 66 5.47 -6.31 21.88
CA LYS A 66 5.24 -7.26 22.96
C LYS A 66 6.64 -7.57 23.49
N SER A 67 6.95 -7.02 24.65
CA SER A 67 8.01 -7.54 25.50
C SER A 67 7.56 -8.95 25.87
N ASP A 68 7.99 -9.94 25.09
CA ASP A 68 7.90 -11.34 25.49
C ASP A 68 8.78 -11.48 26.74
N ASN A 69 8.14 -11.48 27.91
CA ASN A 69 8.69 -11.94 29.18
C ASN A 69 8.42 -13.45 29.31
#